data_AF-A0A2A7IGS6-F1
#
_entry.id   AF-A0A2A7IGS6-F1
#
_cell.length_a   1.000
_cell.length_b   1.000
_cell.length_c   1.000
_cell.angle_alpha   90.00
_cell.angle_beta   90.00
_cell.angle_gamma   90.00
#
_symmetry.space_group_name_H-M   'P 1'
#
loop_
_entity.id
_entity.type
_entity.pdbx_description
1 polymer ?
#
loop_
_entity_poly.entity_id
_entity_poly.type
_entity_poly.pdbx_seq_one_letter_code
_entity_poly.pdbx_strand_id
1 'polypeptide(L)'
;MDIKDYSIKKYRIRPEAMKLIKYLNWKETSQKEEEDKFFLDKIVNTYFSQILAGQILMQKEKISGRKDRSLLLKNDTHQLIDKKHSKAKCTMGEAIEFSLFIYAQENLTSEELKMNDLNAWNITYRRVRK
;
A
#
# COMPACT_ATOMS: atom_id res chain seq x y z
N MET A 1 -29.61 10.18 1.05
CA MET A 1 -28.65 9.79 -0.01
C MET A 1 -27.58 8.99 0.71
N ASP A 2 -27.61 7.67 0.61
CA ASP A 2 -26.60 6.82 1.25
C ASP A 2 -25.24 7.14 0.62
N ILE A 3 -24.38 7.81 1.38
CA ILE A 3 -23.00 8.00 0.98
C ILE A 3 -22.39 6.60 1.06
N LYS A 4 -22.08 6.00 -0.11
CA LYS A 4 -21.29 4.76 -0.13
C LYS A 4 -20.03 5.00 0.69
N ASP A 5 -19.75 4.14 1.67
CA ASP A 5 -18.59 4.23 2.56
C ASP A 5 -17.24 4.03 1.85
N TYR A 6 -17.25 3.92 0.52
CA TYR A 6 -16.10 3.69 -0.34
C TYR A 6 -16.24 4.42 -1.67
N SER A 7 -15.10 4.70 -2.31
CA SER A 7 -15.04 5.31 -3.63
C SER A 7 -13.86 4.81 -4.45
N ILE A 8 -13.84 5.12 -5.74
CA ILE A 8 -12.68 4.88 -6.61
C ILE A 8 -11.95 6.21 -6.80
N LYS A 9 -10.67 6.24 -6.47
CA LYS A 9 -9.82 7.42 -6.66
C LYS A 9 -8.57 7.06 -7.46
N LYS A 10 -8.08 8.00 -8.26
CA LYS A 10 -6.81 7.86 -8.99
C LYS A 10 -5.63 8.19 -8.08
N TYR A 11 -4.67 7.27 -8.01
CA TYR A 11 -3.39 7.44 -7.35
C TYR A 11 -2.27 7.22 -8.35
N ARG A 12 -1.26 8.09 -8.31
CA ARG A 12 -0.06 7.96 -9.14
C ARG A 12 0.93 7.04 -8.45
N ILE A 13 0.97 5.79 -8.89
CA ILE A 13 1.78 4.71 -8.29
C ILE A 13 2.69 4.03 -9.31
N ARG A 14 3.67 3.31 -8.81
CA ARG A 14 4.52 2.39 -9.59
C ARG A 14 3.69 1.31 -10.30
N PRO A 15 4.04 0.92 -11.54
CA PRO A 15 3.42 -0.23 -12.20
C PRO A 15 3.48 -1.51 -11.37
N GLU A 16 4.59 -1.75 -10.68
CA GLU A 16 4.84 -2.91 -9.83
C GLU A 16 3.88 -2.97 -8.64
N ALA A 17 3.42 -1.82 -8.14
CA ALA A 17 2.42 -1.79 -7.07
C ALA A 17 1.09 -2.40 -7.52
N MET A 18 0.69 -2.20 -8.77
CA MET A 18 -0.50 -2.86 -9.30
C MET A 18 -0.32 -4.37 -9.48
N LYS A 19 0.89 -4.82 -9.86
CA LYS A 19 1.22 -6.24 -9.94
C LYS A 19 1.05 -6.89 -8.56
N LEU A 20 1.62 -6.27 -7.52
CA LEU A 20 1.50 -6.73 -6.14
C LEU A 20 0.05 -6.71 -5.63
N ILE A 21 -0.72 -5.64 -5.88
CA ILE A 21 -2.15 -5.58 -5.48
C ILE A 21 -2.93 -6.75 -6.09
N LYS A 22 -2.75 -7.03 -7.39
CA LYS A 22 -3.45 -8.16 -8.05
C LYS A 22 -3.06 -9.50 -7.45
N TYR A 23 -1.76 -9.69 -7.20
CA TYR A 23 -1.24 -10.90 -6.60
C TYR A 23 -1.80 -11.12 -5.19
N LEU A 24 -1.82 -10.08 -4.35
CA LEU A 24 -2.38 -10.15 -3.00
C LEU A 24 -3.88 -10.43 -3.02
N ASN A 25 -4.65 -9.82 -3.93
CA ASN A 25 -6.07 -10.11 -4.07
C ASN A 25 -6.33 -11.58 -4.44
N TRP A 26 -5.55 -12.11 -5.39
CA TRP A 26 -5.61 -13.52 -5.77
C TRP A 26 -5.26 -14.43 -4.60
N LYS A 27 -4.20 -14.12 -3.84
CA LYS A 27 -3.77 -14.92 -2.69
C LYS A 27 -4.83 -14.94 -1.58
N GLU A 28 -5.40 -13.79 -1.23
CA GLU A 28 -6.49 -13.70 -0.24
C GLU A 28 -7.72 -14.50 -0.68
N THR A 29 -8.15 -14.35 -1.94
CA THR A 29 -9.32 -15.06 -2.50
C THR A 29 -9.07 -16.56 -2.70
N SER A 30 -7.83 -16.99 -2.83
CA SER A 30 -7.48 -18.42 -2.89
C SER A 30 -7.46 -19.06 -1.50
N GLN A 31 -7.30 -18.25 -0.44
CA GLN A 31 -7.23 -18.72 0.95
C GLN A 31 -8.55 -18.58 1.69
N LYS A 32 -9.43 -17.66 1.26
CA LYS A 32 -10.76 -17.44 1.80
C LYS A 32 -11.74 -17.64 0.64
N GLU A 33 -12.78 -18.45 0.83
CA GLU A 33 -13.79 -18.75 -0.20
C GLU A 33 -14.55 -17.50 -0.73
N GLU A 34 -14.26 -16.30 -0.21
CA GLU A 34 -14.84 -15.02 -0.59
C GLU A 34 -13.77 -13.94 -0.83
N GLU A 35 -13.98 -13.09 -1.84
CA GLU A 35 -13.08 -11.99 -2.18
C GLU A 35 -13.16 -10.88 -1.12
N ASP A 36 -12.05 -10.65 -0.38
CA ASP A 36 -11.94 -9.50 0.53
C ASP A 36 -11.68 -8.21 -0.27
N LYS A 37 -12.77 -7.64 -0.79
CA LYS A 37 -12.78 -6.41 -1.60
C LYS A 37 -12.07 -5.21 -0.95
N PHE A 38 -11.86 -5.22 0.36
CA PHE A 38 -11.23 -4.14 1.13
C PHE A 38 -9.91 -4.57 1.80
N PHE A 39 -9.24 -5.62 1.32
CA PHE A 39 -7.93 -6.03 1.84
C PHE A 39 -6.91 -4.88 1.77
N LEU A 40 -6.95 -4.08 0.70
CA LEU A 40 -6.05 -2.95 0.51
C LEU A 40 -6.25 -1.86 1.58
N ASP A 41 -7.50 -1.63 2.02
CA ASP A 41 -7.78 -0.71 3.12
C ASP A 41 -7.13 -1.16 4.43
N LYS A 42 -7.19 -2.47 4.73
CA LYS A 42 -6.58 -3.03 5.94
C LYS A 42 -5.06 -2.82 5.93
N ILE A 43 -4.42 -3.08 4.80
CA ILE A 43 -2.98 -2.87 4.61
C ILE A 43 -2.64 -1.38 4.80
N VAL A 44 -3.30 -0.49 4.06
CA VAL A 44 -2.99 0.95 4.10
C VAL A 44 -3.22 1.51 5.50
N ASN A 45 -4.38 1.26 6.11
CA ASN A 45 -4.67 1.81 7.44
C ASN A 45 -3.68 1.31 8.50
N THR A 46 -3.26 0.05 8.42
CA THR A 46 -2.29 -0.50 9.39
C THR A 46 -0.92 0.15 9.22
N TYR A 47 -0.30 0.00 8.05
CA TYR A 47 1.10 0.37 7.89
C TYR A 47 1.30 1.87 7.73
N PHE A 48 0.36 2.58 7.07
CA PHE A 48 0.48 4.03 6.97
C PHE A 48 0.31 4.70 8.33
N SER A 49 -0.56 4.19 9.20
CA SER A 49 -0.67 4.69 10.58
C SER A 49 0.60 4.45 11.40
N GLN A 50 1.27 3.31 11.23
CA GLN A 50 2.55 3.03 11.90
C GLN A 50 3.68 3.96 11.40
N ILE A 51 3.71 4.27 10.10
CA ILE A 51 4.63 5.28 9.53
C ILE A 51 4.34 6.65 10.14
N LEU A 52 3.07 7.06 10.19
CA LEU A 52 2.67 8.36 10.76
C LEU A 52 2.99 8.48 12.26
N ALA A 53 2.92 7.38 12.99
CA ALA A 53 3.29 7.31 14.40
C ALA A 53 4.81 7.29 14.63
N GLY A 54 5.63 7.32 13.58
CA GLY A 54 7.09 7.26 13.68
C GLY A 54 7.61 5.87 14.10
N GLN A 55 6.76 4.85 14.09
CA GLN A 55 7.12 3.48 14.45
C GLN A 55 7.87 2.78 13.30
N ILE A 56 7.66 3.25 12.07
CA ILE A 56 8.36 2.79 10.87
C ILE A 56 9.02 3.98 10.20
N LEU A 57 10.32 3.88 9.98
CA LEU A 57 11.07 4.84 9.19
C LEU A 57 11.30 4.29 7.79
N MET A 58 10.91 5.08 6.79
CA MET A 58 11.02 4.74 5.37
C MET A 58 12.19 5.47 4.72
N GLN A 59 12.93 4.75 3.88
CA GLN A 59 13.86 5.35 2.93
C GLN A 59 13.51 4.84 1.53
N LYS A 60 13.60 5.74 0.55
CA LYS A 60 13.29 5.47 -0.85
C LYS A 60 14.22 6.25 -1.75
N GLU A 61 14.52 5.69 -2.91
CA GLU A 61 15.14 6.44 -3.99
C GLU A 61 14.11 7.23 -4.80
N LYS A 62 14.59 8.23 -5.55
CA LYS A 62 13.74 8.96 -6.51
C LYS A 62 13.48 8.06 -7.71
N ILE A 63 12.21 7.87 -8.04
CA ILE A 63 11.81 6.99 -9.14
C ILE A 63 10.95 7.73 -10.16
N SER A 64 11.29 7.55 -11.44
CA SER A 64 10.52 7.97 -12.61
C SER A 64 9.57 6.85 -13.07
N GLY A 65 8.51 7.19 -13.83
CA GLY A 65 7.65 6.17 -14.46
C GLY A 65 6.38 5.77 -13.71
N ARG A 66 6.02 6.44 -12.60
CA ARG A 66 4.71 6.25 -11.96
C ARG A 66 3.55 6.63 -12.89
N LYS A 67 2.49 5.83 -12.87
CA LYS A 67 1.28 5.99 -13.69
C LYS A 67 0.05 6.12 -12.80
N ASP A 68 -0.94 6.85 -13.29
CA ASP A 68 -2.21 6.97 -12.57
C ASP A 68 -2.98 5.64 -12.63
N ARG A 69 -3.46 5.19 -11.47
CA ARG A 69 -4.21 3.96 -11.29
C ARG A 69 -5.44 4.23 -10.42
N SER A 70 -6.59 3.75 -10.88
CA SER A 70 -7.83 3.82 -10.13
C SER A 70 -7.84 2.72 -9.07
N LEU A 71 -7.94 3.09 -7.80
CA LEU A 71 -8.01 2.17 -6.67
C LEU A 71 -9.33 2.39 -5.92
N LEU A 72 -9.98 1.27 -5.57
CA LEU A 72 -11.15 1.24 -4.70
C LEU A 72 -10.65 1.19 -3.25
N LEU A 73 -11.04 2.17 -2.43
CA LEU A 73 -10.79 2.18 -0.99
C LEU A 73 -12.01 2.74 -0.26
N LYS A 74 -12.10 2.48 1.04
CA LYS A 74 -13.01 3.17 1.95
C LYS A 74 -12.71 4.67 1.98
N ASN A 75 -13.76 5.47 2.14
CA ASN A 75 -13.64 6.92 2.18
C ASN A 75 -12.72 7.39 3.31
N ASP A 76 -12.74 6.72 4.46
CA ASP A 76 -11.85 7.04 5.58
C ASP A 76 -10.37 6.78 5.23
N THR A 77 -10.08 5.73 4.48
CA THR A 77 -8.72 5.45 3.98
C THR A 77 -8.26 6.53 3.00
N HIS A 78 -9.15 6.97 2.09
CA HIS A 78 -8.86 8.12 1.22
C HIS A 78 -8.56 9.37 2.02
N GLN A 79 -9.40 9.69 3.01
CA GLN A 79 -9.21 10.86 3.88
C GLN A 79 -7.90 10.78 4.68
N LEU A 80 -7.54 9.59 5.18
CA LEU A 80 -6.29 9.37 5.89
C LEU A 80 -5.09 9.71 4.98
N ILE A 81 -5.07 9.16 3.76
CA ILE A 81 -4.02 9.44 2.79
C ILE A 81 -3.97 10.94 2.46
N ASP A 82 -5.11 11.51 2.07
CA ASP A 82 -5.20 12.91 1.61
C ASP A 82 -4.76 13.91 2.68
N LYS A 83 -5.14 13.67 3.95
CA LYS A 83 -4.85 14.61 5.05
C LYS A 83 -3.47 14.41 5.66
N LYS A 84 -2.83 13.23 5.50
CA LYS A 84 -1.63 12.88 6.28
C LYS A 84 -0.39 12.51 5.47
N HIS A 85 -0.48 12.28 4.15
CA HIS A 85 0.69 11.89 3.33
C HIS A 85 1.88 12.86 3.47
N SER A 86 1.61 14.17 3.56
CA SER A 86 2.64 15.20 3.72
C SER A 86 3.38 15.09 5.06
N LYS A 87 2.72 14.66 6.14
CA LYS A 87 3.35 14.42 7.44
C LYS A 87 4.37 13.29 7.38
N ALA A 88 4.11 12.29 6.54
CA ALA A 88 5.04 11.20 6.25
C ALA A 88 6.07 11.55 5.15
N LYS A 89 6.13 12.82 4.71
CA LYS A 89 7.03 13.30 3.64
C LYS A 89 6.95 12.46 2.35
N CYS A 90 5.75 11.99 2.01
CA CYS A 90 5.51 11.17 0.82
C CYS A 90 4.37 11.74 -0.02
N THR A 91 4.25 11.28 -1.27
CA THR A 91 3.06 11.56 -2.10
C THR A 91 1.89 10.64 -1.68
N MET A 92 0.67 10.97 -2.09
CA MET A 92 -0.51 10.13 -1.83
C MET A 92 -0.34 8.69 -2.37
N GLY A 93 0.23 8.55 -3.57
CA GLY A 93 0.52 7.23 -4.14
C GLY A 93 1.60 6.48 -3.37
N GLU A 94 2.62 7.20 -2.87
CA GLU A 94 3.67 6.60 -2.05
C GLU A 94 3.18 6.08 -0.70
N ALA A 95 2.15 6.70 -0.10
CA ALA A 95 1.51 6.15 1.09
C ALA A 95 1.00 4.71 0.85
N ILE A 96 0.45 4.44 -0.34
CA ILE A 96 -0.01 3.12 -0.75
C ILE A 96 1.17 2.20 -1.06
N GLU A 97 2.15 2.67 -1.83
CA GLU A 97 3.38 1.91 -2.16
C GLU A 97 4.11 1.44 -0.90
N PHE A 98 4.29 2.33 0.08
CA PHE A 98 5.00 2.01 1.32
C PHE A 98 4.23 0.99 2.15
N SER A 99 2.92 1.17 2.28
CA SER A 99 2.08 0.25 3.05
C SER A 99 2.09 -1.16 2.45
N LEU A 100 1.98 -1.25 1.12
CA LEU A 100 2.09 -2.51 0.38
C LEU A 100 3.47 -3.15 0.52
N PHE A 101 4.52 -2.36 0.38
CA PHE A 101 5.90 -2.84 0.47
C PHE A 101 6.18 -3.46 1.83
N ILE A 102 5.81 -2.78 2.92
CA ILE A 102 6.01 -3.30 4.28
C ILE A 102 5.19 -4.56 4.49
N TYR A 103 3.90 -4.54 4.15
CA TYR A 103 3.04 -5.72 4.28
C TYR A 103 3.65 -6.94 3.57
N ALA A 104 4.09 -6.75 2.33
CA ALA A 104 4.68 -7.82 1.55
C ALA A 104 5.96 -8.35 2.20
N GLN A 105 6.87 -7.47 2.63
CA GLN A 105 8.12 -7.87 3.31
C GLN A 105 7.87 -8.66 4.61
N GLU A 106 6.76 -8.42 5.29
CA GLU A 106 6.45 -9.09 6.57
C GLU A 106 5.60 -10.35 6.42
N ASN A 107 4.87 -10.50 5.31
CA ASN A 107 3.84 -11.55 5.16
C ASN A 107 4.03 -12.46 3.94
N LEU A 108 4.95 -12.14 3.03
CA LEU A 108 5.23 -12.97 1.86
C LEU A 108 6.55 -13.72 2.02
N THR A 109 6.64 -14.90 1.39
CA THR A 109 7.87 -15.66 1.33
C THR A 109 8.89 -15.02 0.38
N SER A 110 10.16 -15.39 0.52
CA SER A 110 11.23 -14.90 -0.37
C SER A 110 10.96 -15.15 -1.86
N GLU A 111 10.27 -16.24 -2.21
CA GLU A 111 9.91 -16.55 -3.59
C GLU A 111 8.79 -15.64 -4.10
N GLU A 112 7.76 -15.41 -3.28
CA GLU A 112 6.66 -14.50 -3.59
C GLU A 112 7.13 -13.05 -3.74
N LEU A 113 8.08 -12.63 -2.90
CA LEU A 113 8.74 -11.32 -3.00
C LEU A 113 9.49 -11.17 -4.33
N LYS A 114 10.21 -12.21 -4.78
CA LYS A 114 10.91 -12.23 -6.08
C LYS A 114 9.92 -12.19 -7.24
N MET A 115 8.84 -12.98 -7.18
CA MET A 115 7.81 -13.02 -8.23
C MET A 115 7.14 -11.65 -8.44
N ASN A 116 7.01 -10.86 -7.38
CA ASN A 116 6.44 -9.50 -7.43
C ASN A 116 7.49 -8.38 -7.62
N ASP A 117 8.75 -8.75 -7.91
CA ASP A 117 9.86 -7.83 -8.16
C ASP A 117 10.10 -6.80 -7.04
N LEU A 118 9.81 -7.12 -5.77
CA LEU A 118 9.93 -6.14 -4.69
C LEU A 118 11.36 -5.62 -4.49
N ASN A 119 12.36 -6.43 -4.86
CA ASN A 119 13.75 -6.02 -4.81
C ASN A 119 14.06 -4.85 -5.74
N ALA A 120 13.29 -4.67 -6.83
CA ALA A 120 13.46 -3.57 -7.77
C ALA A 120 12.81 -2.26 -7.29
N TRP A 121 12.14 -2.26 -6.13
CA TRP A 121 11.44 -1.06 -5.66
C TRP A 121 12.40 -0.03 -5.05
N ASN A 122 13.64 -0.38 -4.70
CA ASN A 122 14.58 0.56 -4.06
C ASN A 122 13.94 1.31 -2.87
N ILE A 123 13.13 0.59 -2.10
CA ILE A 123 12.52 1.03 -0.85
C ILE A 123 13.14 0.19 0.26
N THR A 124 13.51 0.83 1.36
CA THR A 124 13.91 0.17 2.59
C THR A 124 13.10 0.74 3.75
N TYR A 125 12.88 -0.08 4.77
CA TYR A 125 12.23 0.35 6.00
C TYR A 125 12.93 -0.23 7.21
N ARG A 126 12.81 0.47 8.35
CA ARG A 126 13.21 -0.07 9.65
C ARG A 126 12.12 0.22 10.67
N ARG A 127 11.89 -0.75 11.57
CA ARG A 127 11.04 -0.56 12.75
C ARG A 127 11.85 0.14 13.83
N VAL A 128 11.26 1.17 14.43
CA VAL A 128 11.82 1.84 15.61
C VAL A 128 11.43 1.01 16.82
N ARG A 129 12.40 0.32 17.43
CA ARG A 129 12.19 -0.37 18.71
C ARG A 129 11.99 0.70 19.78
N LYS A 130 10.91 0.56 20.55
CA LYS A 130 10.67 1.38 21.75
C LYS A 130 11.76 1.11 22.78
#